data_AF-A0A9W7AHE1-F1
#
_entry.id   AF-A0A9W7AHE1-F1
#
_cell.length_a   1.000
_cell.length_b   1.000
_cell.length_c   1.000
_cell.angle_alpha   90.00
_cell.angle_beta   90.00
_cell.angle_gamma   90.00
#
_symmetry.space_group_name_H-M   'P 1'
#
loop_
_entity.id
_entity.type
_entity.pdbx_description
1 polymer ?
#
loop_
_entity_poly.entity_id
_entity_poly.type
_entity_poly.pdbx_seq_one_letter_code
_entity_poly.pdbx_strand_id
1 'polypeptide(L)'
;VLGLTGDLKDMRERLGRMVVGYSRGGETVTADDLGVGGAITVLMKDAIMPTLMQTAERTPVMVHAGPFANIATGNSSVVADKIALKLVGEEGYVVTEAGFGADIGAEKFCNIKCRASGLKPKVAVIVATIRALKMHGGGPPVKAGQPLQKEYVEENVELVSKGCDNLVRHIENMRKFGIQAVVAVNRFKTDTSAEIDAVVKVAEEAGAYKAVMCNHWAEGGKGAEKLAEAVIEAAKEVKEEDFKFLYDLNLPIKDKISAVCTSIYRAGSVSYTPLALQQISQYSSSGFGAFPICMAKTQYSFSCDPSAKGAPGGFEVKVREVRACAGAGFLR
;
A
#
# COMPACT_ATOMS: atom_id res chain seq x y z
N VAL A 1 -5.62 -14.41 4.16
CA VAL A 1 -5.98 -15.48 3.19
C VAL A 1 -7.00 -14.97 2.18
N LEU A 2 -8.24 -14.65 2.58
CA LEU A 2 -9.29 -14.17 1.65
C LEU A 2 -8.83 -13.04 0.70
N GLY A 3 -8.12 -12.04 1.21
CA GLY A 3 -7.64 -10.92 0.39
C GLY A 3 -6.60 -11.29 -0.70
N LEU A 4 -5.94 -12.45 -0.60
CA LEU A 4 -4.83 -12.85 -1.49
C LEU A 4 -5.10 -14.10 -2.32
N THR A 5 -6.24 -14.75 -2.12
CA THR A 5 -6.57 -15.97 -2.85
C THR A 5 -6.96 -15.67 -4.30
N GLY A 6 -6.61 -16.55 -5.23
CA GLY A 6 -7.01 -16.47 -6.63
C GLY A 6 -8.38 -17.09 -6.93
N ASP A 7 -8.72 -18.16 -6.23
CA ASP A 7 -9.96 -18.92 -6.37
C ASP A 7 -10.25 -19.74 -5.10
N LEU A 8 -11.31 -20.56 -5.12
CA LEU A 8 -11.71 -21.38 -3.97
C LEU A 8 -10.69 -22.49 -3.65
N LYS A 9 -10.01 -23.04 -4.66
CA LYS A 9 -9.00 -24.09 -4.47
C LYS A 9 -7.76 -23.51 -3.80
N ASP A 10 -7.24 -22.39 -4.31
CA ASP A 10 -6.14 -21.65 -3.68
C ASP A 10 -6.53 -21.22 -2.25
N MET A 11 -7.79 -20.82 -2.02
CA MET A 11 -8.24 -20.43 -0.68
C MET A 11 -8.17 -21.61 0.29
N ARG A 12 -8.63 -22.79 -0.13
CA ARG A 12 -8.55 -24.01 0.67
C ARG A 12 -7.11 -24.35 1.02
N GLU A 13 -6.21 -24.31 0.05
CA GLU A 13 -4.79 -24.62 0.27
C GLU A 13 -4.14 -23.61 1.22
N ARG A 14 -4.45 -22.32 1.05
CA ARG A 14 -3.98 -21.24 1.95
C ARG A 14 -4.52 -21.40 3.37
N LEU A 15 -5.79 -21.76 3.53
CA LEU A 15 -6.39 -22.03 4.84
C LEU A 15 -5.71 -23.24 5.50
N GLY A 16 -5.50 -24.33 4.74
CA GLY A 16 -4.80 -25.53 5.21
C GLY A 16 -3.37 -25.24 5.69
N ARG A 17 -2.62 -24.39 4.99
CA ARG A 17 -1.25 -23.97 5.34
C ARG A 17 -1.14 -23.03 6.55
N MET A 18 -2.25 -22.60 7.15
CA MET A 18 -2.18 -21.74 8.34
C MET A 18 -1.53 -22.48 9.49
N VAL A 19 -0.39 -21.99 9.97
CA VAL A 19 0.24 -22.49 11.20
C VAL A 19 -0.56 -22.00 12.41
N VAL A 20 -1.06 -22.94 13.20
CA VAL A 20 -1.90 -22.68 14.39
C VAL A 20 -1.14 -22.88 15.70
N GLY A 21 0.02 -23.53 15.66
CA GLY A 21 0.87 -23.76 16.82
C GLY A 21 2.13 -24.54 16.48
N TYR A 22 2.81 -25.01 17.52
CA TYR A 22 3.99 -25.85 17.41
C TYR A 22 3.83 -27.08 18.30
N SER A 23 4.33 -28.23 17.83
CA SER A 23 4.40 -29.45 18.62
C SER A 23 5.40 -29.29 19.77
N ARG A 24 5.44 -30.24 20.71
CA ARG A 24 6.48 -30.27 21.76
C ARG A 24 7.90 -30.42 21.20
N GLY A 25 8.03 -30.96 19.99
CA GLY A 25 9.29 -31.05 19.24
C GLY A 25 9.63 -29.78 18.46
N GLY A 26 8.77 -28.75 18.47
CA GLY A 26 8.99 -27.48 17.77
C GLY A 26 8.58 -27.48 16.29
N GLU A 27 7.98 -28.56 15.80
CA GLU A 27 7.44 -28.64 14.44
C GLU A 27 6.17 -27.81 14.30
N THR A 28 5.95 -27.20 13.14
CA THR A 28 4.73 -26.44 12.87
C THR A 28 3.52 -27.35 12.80
N VAL A 29 2.45 -26.98 13.49
CA VAL A 29 1.13 -27.61 13.37
C VAL A 29 0.24 -26.69 12.54
N THR A 30 -0.33 -27.21 11.46
CA THR A 30 -1.16 -26.49 10.50
C THR A 30 -2.65 -26.78 10.69
N ALA A 31 -3.51 -26.01 10.03
CA ALA A 31 -4.95 -26.26 10.00
C ALA A 31 -5.30 -27.59 9.31
N ASP A 32 -4.52 -28.02 8.31
CA ASP A 32 -4.71 -29.34 7.69
C ASP A 32 -4.24 -30.49 8.58
N ASP A 33 -3.20 -30.31 9.41
CA ASP A 33 -2.78 -31.32 10.40
C ASP A 33 -3.89 -31.60 11.44
N LEU A 34 -4.72 -30.59 11.72
CA LEU A 34 -5.91 -30.73 12.57
C LEU A 34 -7.14 -31.23 11.80
N GLY A 35 -7.05 -31.44 10.49
CA GLY A 35 -8.17 -31.87 9.64
C GLY A 35 -9.26 -30.81 9.43
N VAL A 36 -9.00 -29.52 9.74
CA VAL A 36 -10.04 -28.47 9.71
C VAL A 36 -10.00 -27.57 8.47
N GLY A 37 -8.98 -27.67 7.61
CA GLY A 37 -8.85 -26.80 6.43
C GLY A 37 -10.07 -26.84 5.50
N GLY A 38 -10.65 -28.03 5.30
CA GLY A 38 -11.90 -28.20 4.54
C GLY A 38 -13.10 -27.52 5.20
N ALA A 39 -13.28 -27.71 6.52
CA ALA A 39 -14.38 -27.11 7.27
C ALA A 39 -14.32 -25.57 7.23
N ILE A 40 -13.13 -24.98 7.41
CA ILE A 40 -12.95 -23.53 7.31
C ILE A 40 -13.26 -23.04 5.88
N THR A 41 -12.88 -23.81 4.87
CA THR A 41 -13.19 -23.47 3.46
C THR A 41 -14.70 -23.45 3.21
N VAL A 42 -15.46 -24.40 3.76
CA VAL A 42 -16.92 -24.42 3.64
C VAL A 42 -17.54 -23.18 4.25
N LEU A 43 -17.09 -22.75 5.43
CA LEU A 43 -17.56 -21.52 6.07
C LEU A 43 -17.24 -20.27 5.23
N MET A 44 -16.15 -20.30 4.46
CA MET A 44 -15.72 -19.20 3.60
C MET A 44 -16.27 -19.29 2.16
N LYS A 45 -17.04 -20.33 1.82
CA LYS A 45 -17.49 -20.63 0.46
C LYS A 45 -18.22 -19.45 -0.17
N ASP A 46 -19.13 -18.83 0.57
CA ASP A 46 -19.89 -17.68 0.05
C ASP A 46 -19.11 -16.39 0.22
N ALA A 47 -18.32 -16.29 1.29
CA ALA A 47 -17.49 -15.13 1.62
C ALA A 47 -16.33 -14.89 0.65
N ILE A 48 -16.04 -15.81 -0.29
CA ILE A 48 -15.08 -15.58 -1.38
C ILE A 48 -15.67 -14.75 -2.52
N MET A 49 -17.00 -14.62 -2.61
CA MET A 49 -17.68 -13.92 -3.68
C MET A 49 -17.70 -12.41 -3.39
N PRO A 50 -17.12 -11.56 -4.26
CA PRO A 50 -17.16 -10.11 -4.09
C PRO A 50 -18.58 -9.55 -4.11
N THR A 51 -18.84 -8.51 -3.29
CA THR A 51 -20.12 -7.79 -3.29
C THR A 51 -20.10 -6.73 -4.38
N LEU A 52 -21.02 -6.82 -5.34
CA LEU A 52 -21.24 -5.77 -6.33
C LEU A 52 -22.14 -4.66 -5.76
N MET A 53 -21.66 -3.43 -5.82
CA MET A 53 -22.35 -2.21 -5.44
C MET A 53 -22.21 -1.18 -6.57
N GLN A 54 -22.61 0.08 -6.31
CA GLN A 54 -22.42 1.18 -7.24
C GLN A 54 -22.08 2.49 -6.50
N THR A 55 -21.41 3.41 -7.19
CA THR A 55 -21.23 4.79 -6.74
C THR A 55 -22.54 5.58 -6.82
N ALA A 56 -22.56 6.82 -6.31
CA ALA A 56 -23.69 7.73 -6.48
C ALA A 56 -24.03 8.03 -7.96
N GLU A 57 -23.05 7.87 -8.84
CA GLU A 57 -23.17 8.06 -10.29
C GLU A 57 -23.34 6.73 -11.06
N ARG A 58 -23.69 5.65 -10.35
CA ARG A 58 -24.00 4.32 -10.90
C ARG A 58 -22.80 3.58 -11.51
N THR A 59 -21.57 4.02 -11.23
CA THR A 59 -20.36 3.27 -11.60
C THR A 59 -20.30 1.99 -10.76
N PRO A 60 -20.13 0.80 -11.36
CA PRO A 60 -20.00 -0.45 -10.62
C PRO A 60 -18.81 -0.45 -9.65
N VAL A 61 -19.00 -0.97 -8.43
CA VAL A 61 -17.95 -1.09 -7.40
C VAL A 61 -17.94 -2.51 -6.83
N MET A 62 -16.77 -3.13 -6.78
CA MET A 62 -16.57 -4.38 -6.05
C MET A 62 -16.06 -4.09 -4.65
N VAL A 63 -16.83 -4.43 -3.62
CA VAL A 63 -16.43 -4.29 -2.21
C VAL A 63 -16.13 -5.68 -1.65
N HIS A 64 -14.86 -5.97 -1.37
CA HIS A 64 -14.47 -7.32 -0.92
C HIS A 64 -13.13 -7.37 -0.20
N ALA A 65 -13.13 -8.02 0.97
CA ALA A 65 -12.05 -8.03 1.96
C ALA A 65 -11.64 -6.63 2.49
N GLY A 66 -11.02 -6.60 3.66
CA GLY A 66 -10.55 -5.37 4.30
C GLY A 66 -9.51 -5.64 5.38
N PRO A 67 -8.34 -6.21 5.03
CA PRO A 67 -7.30 -6.49 6.01
C PRO A 67 -6.64 -5.18 6.49
N PHE A 68 -6.08 -5.21 7.70
CA PHE A 68 -5.23 -4.11 8.16
C PHE A 68 -4.05 -3.85 7.23
N ALA A 69 -3.66 -2.58 7.07
CA ALA A 69 -2.51 -2.18 6.27
C ALA A 69 -1.17 -2.23 7.04
N ASN A 70 -1.18 -2.35 8.38
CA ASN A 70 0.07 -2.55 9.14
C ASN A 70 0.49 -4.02 9.16
N ILE A 71 -0.38 -4.89 9.66
CA ILE A 71 -0.07 -6.29 9.92
C ILE A 71 -0.44 -7.24 8.78
N ALA A 72 -1.04 -6.71 7.72
CA ALA A 72 -1.34 -7.39 6.48
C ALA A 72 -1.19 -6.37 5.33
N THR A 73 -1.74 -6.67 4.16
CA THR A 73 -1.48 -5.93 2.93
C THR A 73 -2.28 -4.64 2.79
N GLY A 74 -3.41 -4.50 3.50
CA GLY A 74 -4.25 -3.30 3.38
C GLY A 74 -4.99 -3.16 2.05
N ASN A 75 -5.23 -4.25 1.32
CA ASN A 75 -5.87 -4.21 0.01
C ASN A 75 -7.17 -5.01 -0.02
N SER A 76 -8.06 -4.63 -0.94
CA SER A 76 -9.18 -5.45 -1.41
C SER A 76 -8.69 -6.77 -2.01
N SER A 77 -9.61 -7.73 -2.20
CA SER A 77 -9.25 -9.08 -2.63
C SER A 77 -8.72 -9.18 -4.06
N VAL A 78 -7.80 -10.12 -4.28
CA VAL A 78 -7.36 -10.54 -5.63
C VAL A 78 -8.51 -11.05 -6.51
N VAL A 79 -9.46 -11.79 -5.94
CA VAL A 79 -10.64 -12.28 -6.68
C VAL A 79 -11.45 -11.14 -7.29
N ALA A 80 -11.71 -10.08 -6.50
CA ALA A 80 -12.44 -8.90 -6.97
C ALA A 80 -11.73 -8.21 -8.14
N ASP A 81 -10.41 -8.00 -8.03
CA ASP A 81 -9.63 -7.38 -9.11
C ASP A 81 -9.68 -8.22 -10.39
N LYS A 82 -9.51 -9.55 -10.29
CA LYS A 82 -9.54 -10.45 -11.46
C LYS A 82 -10.90 -10.46 -12.14
N ILE A 83 -11.99 -10.50 -11.36
CA ILE A 83 -13.36 -10.42 -11.89
C ILE A 83 -13.58 -9.06 -12.55
N ALA A 84 -13.23 -7.96 -11.87
CA ALA A 84 -13.38 -6.61 -12.40
C ALA A 84 -12.62 -6.45 -13.72
N LEU A 85 -11.36 -6.87 -13.79
CA LEU A 85 -10.53 -6.81 -15.00
C LEU A 85 -11.15 -7.59 -16.15
N LYS A 86 -11.75 -8.75 -15.87
CA LYS A 86 -12.44 -9.54 -16.90
C LYS A 86 -13.72 -8.87 -17.39
N LEU A 87 -14.46 -8.21 -16.50
CA LEU A 87 -15.73 -7.55 -16.81
C LEU A 87 -15.56 -6.23 -17.58
N VAL A 88 -14.54 -5.43 -17.24
CA VAL A 88 -14.31 -4.14 -17.91
C VAL A 88 -13.75 -4.31 -19.34
N GLY A 89 -13.15 -5.46 -19.66
CA GLY A 89 -12.61 -5.75 -20.99
C GLY A 89 -11.26 -5.09 -21.27
N GLU A 90 -10.77 -5.20 -22.50
CA GLU A 90 -9.42 -4.76 -22.89
C GLU A 90 -9.23 -3.24 -22.85
N GLU A 91 -10.29 -2.48 -23.15
CA GLU A 91 -10.30 -1.02 -23.11
C GLU A 91 -10.74 -0.46 -21.74
N GLY A 92 -11.07 -1.36 -20.81
CA GLY A 92 -11.60 -1.03 -19.50
C GLY A 92 -10.53 -0.73 -18.45
N TYR A 93 -10.92 -0.01 -17.42
CA TYR A 93 -10.06 0.36 -16.29
C TYR A 93 -10.61 -0.20 -14.98
N VAL A 94 -9.73 -0.76 -14.16
CA VAL A 94 -10.03 -1.12 -12.78
C VAL A 94 -9.22 -0.21 -11.86
N VAL A 95 -9.93 0.61 -11.09
CA VAL A 95 -9.32 1.45 -10.06
C VAL A 95 -9.45 0.73 -8.72
N THR A 96 -8.33 0.55 -8.03
CA THR A 96 -8.27 -0.03 -6.68
C THR A 96 -7.31 0.78 -5.82
N GLU A 97 -7.37 0.59 -4.51
CA GLU A 97 -6.55 1.30 -3.54
C GLU A 97 -5.80 0.36 -2.58
N ALA A 98 -4.94 0.98 -1.78
CA ALA A 98 -4.22 0.34 -0.68
C ALA A 98 -4.29 1.26 0.54
N GLY A 99 -4.52 0.68 1.73
CA GLY A 99 -4.58 1.43 2.97
C GLY A 99 -3.23 2.05 3.37
N PHE A 100 -3.29 3.19 4.07
CA PHE A 100 -2.14 4.04 4.42
C PHE A 100 -1.45 4.70 3.21
N GLY A 101 -0.26 5.25 3.41
CA GLY A 101 0.54 5.88 2.35
C GLY A 101 1.20 4.86 1.42
N ALA A 102 1.80 5.36 0.34
CA ALA A 102 2.47 4.50 -0.65
C ALA A 102 3.71 3.77 -0.10
N ASP A 103 4.26 4.21 1.04
CA ASP A 103 5.34 3.54 1.76
C ASP A 103 4.91 2.22 2.41
N ILE A 104 3.62 2.05 2.70
CA ILE A 104 3.07 0.83 3.30
C ILE A 104 2.11 0.16 2.33
N GLY A 105 1.02 0.83 1.96
CA GLY A 105 -0.05 0.24 1.16
C GLY A 105 0.41 -0.13 -0.24
N ALA A 106 0.98 0.83 -0.98
CA ALA A 106 1.43 0.60 -2.35
C ALA A 106 2.65 -0.34 -2.40
N GLU A 107 3.58 -0.23 -1.45
CA GLU A 107 4.70 -1.17 -1.30
C GLU A 107 4.21 -2.62 -1.17
N LYS A 108 3.23 -2.87 -0.30
CA LYS A 108 2.64 -4.21 -0.10
C LYS A 108 1.76 -4.64 -1.27
N PHE A 109 1.06 -3.71 -1.90
CA PHE A 109 0.34 -3.98 -3.14
C PHE A 109 1.30 -4.54 -4.19
N CYS A 110 2.44 -3.89 -4.39
CA CYS A 110 3.43 -4.30 -5.38
C CYS A 110 4.18 -5.58 -4.97
N ASN A 111 4.73 -5.65 -3.76
CA ASN A 111 5.59 -6.76 -3.35
C ASN A 111 4.84 -7.99 -2.83
N ILE A 112 3.55 -7.89 -2.50
CA ILE A 112 2.75 -9.02 -1.98
C ILE A 112 1.56 -9.30 -2.88
N LYS A 113 0.64 -8.33 -3.06
CA LYS A 113 -0.61 -8.58 -3.80
C LYS A 113 -0.36 -8.90 -5.27
N CYS A 114 0.51 -8.16 -5.96
CA CYS A 114 0.87 -8.42 -7.36
C CYS A 114 1.57 -9.77 -7.54
N ARG A 115 2.43 -10.17 -6.58
CA ARG A 115 3.05 -11.51 -6.58
C ARG A 115 2.02 -12.62 -6.44
N ALA A 116 1.05 -12.44 -5.54
CA ALA A 116 0.00 -13.43 -5.31
C ALA A 116 -1.00 -13.51 -6.48
N SER A 117 -1.30 -12.39 -7.13
CA SER A 117 -2.30 -12.31 -8.18
C SER A 117 -1.76 -12.59 -9.58
N GLY A 118 -0.48 -12.30 -9.82
CA GLY A 118 0.12 -12.21 -11.15
C GLY A 118 -0.23 -10.93 -11.90
N LEU A 119 -1.00 -10.03 -11.30
CA LEU A 119 -1.42 -8.76 -11.91
C LEU A 119 -0.33 -7.70 -11.76
N LYS A 120 -0.25 -6.81 -12.75
CA LYS A 120 0.70 -5.69 -12.76
C LYS A 120 -0.07 -4.37 -12.85
N PRO A 121 0.15 -3.40 -11.94
CA PRO A 121 -0.46 -2.08 -12.06
C PRO A 121 0.17 -1.30 -13.21
N LYS A 122 -0.62 -0.49 -13.92
CA LYS A 122 -0.11 0.40 -14.96
C LYS A 122 0.28 1.77 -14.40
N VAL A 123 -0.62 2.38 -13.64
CA VAL A 123 -0.47 3.75 -13.12
C VAL A 123 -0.79 3.75 -11.63
N ALA A 124 -0.07 4.57 -10.87
CA ALA A 124 -0.41 4.87 -9.49
C ALA A 124 -0.93 6.30 -9.37
N VAL A 125 -2.09 6.47 -8.73
CA VAL A 125 -2.57 7.79 -8.34
C VAL A 125 -2.12 8.06 -6.90
N ILE A 126 -1.33 9.10 -6.69
CA ILE A 126 -0.92 9.56 -5.35
C ILE A 126 -1.79 10.74 -4.96
N VAL A 127 -2.63 10.55 -3.95
CA VAL A 127 -3.55 11.59 -3.46
C VAL A 127 -2.85 12.44 -2.41
N ALA A 128 -2.97 13.76 -2.54
CA ALA A 128 -2.46 14.75 -1.59
C ALA A 128 -3.51 15.83 -1.29
N THR A 129 -3.38 16.50 -0.14
CA THR A 129 -4.17 17.68 0.23
C THR A 129 -3.25 18.76 0.77
N ILE A 130 -3.62 20.03 0.58
CA ILE A 130 -2.84 21.16 1.08
C ILE A 130 -2.63 21.07 2.60
N ARG A 131 -3.68 20.75 3.36
CA ARG A 131 -3.60 20.62 4.82
C ARG A 131 -2.66 19.50 5.27
N ALA A 132 -2.68 18.35 4.59
CA ALA A 132 -1.76 17.25 4.91
C ALA A 132 -0.32 17.67 4.64
N LEU A 133 -0.05 18.34 3.50
CA LEU A 133 1.28 18.83 3.19
C LEU A 133 1.73 19.89 4.20
N LYS A 134 0.86 20.82 4.61
CA LYS A 134 1.15 21.75 5.71
C LYS A 134 1.55 21.05 7.01
N MET A 135 0.86 19.97 7.37
CA MET A 135 1.24 19.14 8.53
C MET A 135 2.63 18.52 8.33
N HIS A 136 2.92 18.04 7.11
CA HIS A 136 4.24 17.50 6.78
C HIS A 136 5.34 18.57 6.76
N GLY A 137 5.02 19.83 6.49
CA GLY A 137 5.94 20.97 6.46
C GLY A 137 6.26 21.57 7.83
N GLY A 138 5.73 21.00 8.92
CA GLY A 138 5.94 21.49 10.29
C GLY A 138 4.76 22.25 10.89
N GLY A 139 3.57 22.10 10.29
CA GLY A 139 2.33 22.64 10.85
C GLY A 139 2.06 22.10 12.27
N PRO A 140 1.32 22.87 13.09
CA PRO A 140 1.12 22.50 14.49
C PRO A 140 0.27 21.23 14.64
N PRO A 141 0.39 20.45 15.74
CA PRO A 141 -0.28 19.16 15.87
C PRO A 141 -1.80 19.25 15.70
N VAL A 142 -2.34 18.40 14.81
CA VAL A 142 -3.79 18.25 14.61
C VAL A 142 -4.34 17.23 15.60
N LYS A 143 -5.32 17.62 16.42
CA LYS A 143 -6.02 16.74 17.35
C LYS A 143 -7.46 16.55 16.89
N ALA A 144 -7.90 15.29 16.83
CA ALA A 144 -9.28 14.97 16.47
C ALA A 144 -10.27 15.65 17.43
N GLY A 145 -11.31 16.26 16.87
CA GLY A 145 -12.33 17.00 17.63
C GLY A 145 -11.96 18.42 18.03
N GLN A 146 -10.74 18.90 17.72
CA GLN A 146 -10.36 20.29 17.92
C GLN A 146 -10.44 21.09 16.60
N PRO A 147 -10.77 22.40 16.65
CA PRO A 147 -10.68 23.26 15.48
C PRO A 147 -9.27 23.23 14.88
N LEU A 148 -9.20 23.30 13.55
CA LEU A 148 -7.93 23.44 12.86
C LEU A 148 -7.30 24.80 13.21
N GLN A 149 -5.99 24.79 13.42
CA GLN A 149 -5.22 26.02 13.65
C GLN A 149 -5.14 26.84 12.36
N LYS A 150 -4.86 28.15 12.50
CA LYS A 150 -4.89 29.12 11.39
C LYS A 150 -4.01 28.70 10.22
N GLU A 151 -2.87 28.07 10.49
CA GLU A 151 -1.90 27.59 9.50
C GLU A 151 -2.54 26.63 8.49
N TYR A 152 -3.60 25.91 8.87
CA TYR A 152 -4.31 24.95 8.04
C TYR A 152 -5.51 25.54 7.27
N VAL A 153 -5.94 26.75 7.60
CA VAL A 153 -7.14 27.40 7.01
C VAL A 153 -6.82 28.72 6.30
N GLU A 154 -5.66 29.31 6.58
CA GLU A 154 -5.09 30.45 5.87
C GLU A 154 -4.01 29.99 4.89
N GLU A 155 -3.75 30.80 3.87
CA GLU A 155 -2.70 30.53 2.88
C GLU A 155 -1.31 30.46 3.53
N ASN A 156 -0.55 29.40 3.24
CA ASN A 156 0.84 29.26 3.63
C ASN A 156 1.60 28.37 2.64
N VAL A 157 2.00 28.97 1.51
CA VAL A 157 2.74 28.29 0.43
C VAL A 157 4.10 27.75 0.90
N GLU A 158 4.77 28.43 1.84
CA GLU A 158 6.05 27.97 2.39
C GLU A 158 5.90 26.64 3.13
N LEU A 159 4.86 26.54 3.97
CA LEU A 159 4.58 25.33 4.74
C LEU A 159 4.16 24.16 3.83
N VAL A 160 3.38 24.45 2.78
CA VAL A 160 3.03 23.46 1.74
C VAL A 160 4.28 22.97 1.03
N SER A 161 5.14 23.89 0.59
CA SER A 161 6.38 23.57 -0.13
C SER A 161 7.30 22.67 0.70
N LYS A 162 7.53 22.99 1.98
CA LYS A 162 8.29 22.12 2.91
C LYS A 162 7.65 20.74 3.09
N GLY A 163 6.32 20.70 3.11
CA GLY A 163 5.57 19.45 3.19
C GLY A 163 5.69 18.55 1.97
N CYS A 164 5.96 19.14 0.81
CA CYS A 164 6.04 18.40 -0.44
C CYS A 164 7.19 17.39 -0.46
N ASP A 165 8.22 17.53 0.38
CA ASP A 165 9.26 16.50 0.55
C ASP A 165 8.67 15.10 0.80
N ASN A 166 7.55 15.03 1.54
CA ASN A 166 6.81 13.79 1.76
C ASN A 166 6.24 13.22 0.45
N LEU A 167 5.57 14.07 -0.34
CA LEU A 167 4.97 13.72 -1.62
C LEU A 167 6.04 13.30 -2.65
N VAL A 168 7.13 14.07 -2.75
CA VAL A 168 8.29 13.79 -3.60
C VAL A 168 8.79 12.37 -3.35
N ARG A 169 8.98 11.99 -2.07
CA ARG A 169 9.43 10.64 -1.75
C ARG A 169 8.43 9.56 -2.17
N HIS A 170 7.13 9.79 -2.04
CA HIS A 170 6.13 8.83 -2.51
C HIS A 170 6.16 8.67 -4.03
N ILE A 171 6.34 9.76 -4.79
CA ILE A 171 6.50 9.74 -6.25
C ILE A 171 7.75 8.92 -6.63
N GLU A 172 8.90 9.23 -6.01
CA GLU A 172 10.14 8.48 -6.23
C GLU A 172 9.99 6.99 -5.93
N ASN A 173 9.29 6.64 -4.83
CA ASN A 173 9.09 5.26 -4.45
C ASN A 173 8.26 4.49 -5.47
N MET A 174 7.22 5.10 -6.08
CA MET A 174 6.47 4.44 -7.16
C MET A 174 7.34 4.19 -8.40
N ARG A 175 8.22 5.15 -8.74
CA ARG A 175 9.18 4.99 -9.84
C ARG A 175 10.16 3.84 -9.60
N LYS A 176 10.47 3.47 -8.36
CA LYS A 176 11.30 2.29 -8.06
C LYS A 176 10.65 0.98 -8.48
N PHE A 177 9.33 0.92 -8.49
CA PHE A 177 8.56 -0.19 -9.04
C PHE A 177 8.37 -0.10 -10.56
N GLY A 178 8.88 0.96 -11.20
CA GLY A 178 8.64 1.27 -12.61
C GLY A 178 7.21 1.74 -12.91
N ILE A 179 6.49 2.20 -11.88
CA ILE A 179 5.11 2.66 -12.03
C ILE A 179 5.11 4.19 -12.18
N GLN A 180 4.45 4.68 -13.22
CA GLN A 180 4.21 6.10 -13.41
C GLN A 180 3.21 6.62 -12.35
N ALA A 181 3.56 7.73 -11.71
CA ALA A 181 2.72 8.37 -10.70
C ALA A 181 1.96 9.55 -11.31
N VAL A 182 0.63 9.57 -11.17
CA VAL A 182 -0.20 10.75 -11.39
C VAL A 182 -0.60 11.30 -10.01
N VAL A 183 -0.41 12.59 -9.77
CA VAL A 183 -0.74 13.20 -8.47
C VAL A 183 -2.13 13.84 -8.54
N ALA A 184 -2.98 13.48 -7.58
CA ALA A 184 -4.30 14.08 -7.40
C ALA A 184 -4.27 15.00 -6.18
N VAL A 185 -4.36 16.31 -6.39
CA VAL A 185 -4.44 17.32 -5.33
C VAL A 185 -5.90 17.57 -5.01
N ASN A 186 -6.41 16.93 -3.96
CA ASN A 186 -7.80 17.07 -3.53
C ASN A 186 -8.03 18.43 -2.89
N ARG A 187 -8.87 19.25 -3.53
CA ARG A 187 -9.16 20.61 -3.10
C ARG A 187 -10.10 20.65 -1.90
N PHE A 188 -9.77 21.51 -0.94
CA PHE A 188 -10.67 21.95 0.13
C PHE A 188 -11.05 23.42 -0.05
N LYS A 189 -12.13 23.83 0.64
CA LYS A 189 -12.69 25.20 0.58
C LYS A 189 -11.67 26.30 0.89
N THR A 190 -10.72 26.02 1.78
CA THR A 190 -9.71 26.97 2.28
C THR A 190 -8.45 27.02 1.41
N ASP A 191 -8.31 26.09 0.46
CA ASP A 191 -7.09 25.95 -0.31
C ASP A 191 -7.04 27.02 -1.40
N THR A 192 -5.91 27.71 -1.51
CA THR A 192 -5.73 28.75 -2.53
C THR A 192 -5.12 28.17 -3.80
N SER A 193 -5.28 28.88 -4.92
CA SER A 193 -4.65 28.49 -6.19
C SER A 193 -3.13 28.47 -6.05
N ALA A 194 -2.52 29.43 -5.35
CA ALA A 194 -1.07 29.49 -5.16
C ALA A 194 -0.51 28.25 -4.43
N GLU A 195 -1.24 27.74 -3.43
CA GLU A 195 -0.85 26.51 -2.72
C GLU A 195 -0.97 25.29 -3.62
N ILE A 196 -2.05 25.19 -4.38
CA ILE A 196 -2.29 24.08 -5.33
C ILE A 196 -1.21 24.08 -6.43
N ASP A 197 -0.93 25.24 -7.01
CA ASP A 197 0.06 25.41 -8.07
C ASP A 197 1.47 25.05 -7.58
N ALA A 198 1.80 25.37 -6.32
CA ALA A 198 3.06 24.95 -5.71
C ALA A 198 3.19 23.42 -5.63
N VAL A 199 2.11 22.72 -5.24
CA VAL A 199 2.12 21.24 -5.18
C VAL A 199 2.23 20.62 -6.56
N VAL A 200 1.49 21.14 -7.54
CA VAL A 200 1.53 20.66 -8.93
C VAL A 200 2.95 20.78 -9.48
N LYS A 201 3.56 21.96 -9.34
CA LYS A 201 4.92 22.22 -9.78
C LYS A 201 5.92 21.25 -9.15
N VAL A 202 5.91 21.11 -7.82
CA VAL A 202 6.86 20.22 -7.11
C VAL A 202 6.64 18.75 -7.49
N ALA A 203 5.40 18.31 -7.68
CA ALA A 203 5.11 16.94 -8.10
C ALA A 203 5.66 16.62 -9.50
N GLU A 204 5.49 17.52 -10.45
CA GLU A 204 6.01 17.35 -11.83
C GLU A 204 7.54 17.43 -11.86
N GLU A 205 8.15 18.35 -11.12
CA GLU A 205 9.61 18.42 -10.95
C GLU A 205 10.21 17.16 -10.31
N ALA A 206 9.46 16.52 -9.40
CA ALA A 206 9.82 15.22 -8.80
C ALA A 206 9.61 14.02 -9.75
N GLY A 207 9.09 14.26 -10.95
CA GLY A 207 8.91 13.25 -11.99
C GLY A 207 7.61 12.47 -11.87
N ALA A 208 6.55 13.06 -11.31
CA ALA A 208 5.19 12.61 -11.59
C ALA A 208 4.90 12.78 -13.08
N TYR A 209 4.11 11.88 -13.66
CA TYR A 209 3.66 11.99 -15.05
C TYR A 209 2.82 13.26 -15.26
N LYS A 210 1.93 13.55 -14.30
CA LYS A 210 1.07 14.73 -14.28
C LYS A 210 0.57 14.97 -12.87
N ALA A 211 0.35 16.23 -12.50
CA ALA A 211 -0.30 16.59 -11.25
C ALA A 211 -1.55 17.44 -11.51
N VAL A 212 -2.68 17.06 -10.94
CA VAL A 212 -3.97 17.71 -11.21
C VAL A 212 -4.75 17.99 -9.95
N MET A 213 -5.35 19.18 -9.89
CA MET A 213 -6.35 19.50 -8.87
C MET A 213 -7.64 18.72 -9.12
N CYS A 214 -8.18 18.13 -8.06
CA CYS A 214 -9.40 17.35 -8.07
C CYS A 214 -10.45 17.96 -7.12
N ASN A 215 -11.70 18.06 -7.58
CA ASN A 215 -12.82 18.59 -6.81
C ASN A 215 -14.04 17.64 -6.81
N HIS A 216 -13.82 16.34 -7.00
CA HIS A 216 -14.89 15.34 -7.09
C HIS A 216 -15.73 15.20 -5.82
N TRP A 217 -15.22 15.63 -4.66
CA TRP A 217 -16.02 15.70 -3.44
C TRP A 217 -17.21 16.67 -3.57
N ALA A 218 -17.01 17.80 -4.27
CA ALA A 218 -18.06 18.81 -4.49
C ALA A 218 -18.79 18.64 -5.83
N GLU A 219 -18.11 18.13 -6.86
CA GLU A 219 -18.60 18.13 -8.25
C GLU A 219 -18.82 16.73 -8.83
N GLY A 220 -18.69 15.66 -8.03
CA GLY A 220 -18.83 14.29 -8.52
C GLY A 220 -17.76 13.90 -9.54
N GLY A 221 -18.07 12.99 -10.46
CA GLY A 221 -17.15 12.50 -11.49
C GLY A 221 -16.57 13.62 -12.35
N LYS A 222 -17.34 14.67 -12.62
CA LYS A 222 -16.89 15.86 -13.36
C LYS A 222 -15.65 16.51 -12.72
N GLY A 223 -15.61 16.56 -11.39
CA GLY A 223 -14.50 17.11 -10.63
C GLY A 223 -13.21 16.28 -10.68
N ALA A 224 -13.21 15.12 -11.35
CA ALA A 224 -12.05 14.26 -11.57
C ALA A 224 -11.78 13.94 -13.05
N GLU A 225 -12.44 14.60 -14.01
CA GLU A 225 -12.24 14.34 -15.46
C GLU A 225 -10.78 14.47 -15.88
N LYS A 226 -10.12 15.57 -15.47
CA LYS A 226 -8.69 15.79 -15.76
C LYS A 226 -7.77 14.73 -15.14
N LEU A 227 -8.16 14.17 -13.99
CA LEU A 227 -7.43 13.05 -13.39
C LEU A 227 -7.62 11.78 -14.22
N ALA A 228 -8.84 11.50 -14.65
CA ALA A 228 -9.11 10.36 -15.52
C ALA A 228 -8.34 10.46 -16.84
N GLU A 229 -8.34 11.63 -17.49
CA GLU A 229 -7.54 11.90 -18.69
C GLU A 229 -6.05 11.63 -18.47
N ALA A 230 -5.47 12.19 -17.39
CA ALA A 230 -4.06 11.99 -17.05
C ALA A 230 -3.71 10.51 -16.79
N VAL A 231 -4.61 9.76 -16.13
CA VAL A 231 -4.44 8.32 -15.90
C VAL A 231 -4.51 7.53 -17.21
N ILE A 232 -5.43 7.89 -18.11
CA ILE A 232 -5.57 7.26 -19.42
C ILE A 232 -4.32 7.51 -20.27
N GLU A 233 -3.81 8.75 -20.29
CA GLU A 233 -2.57 9.13 -20.98
C GLU A 233 -1.38 8.33 -20.45
N ALA A 234 -1.15 8.35 -19.13
CA ALA A 234 -0.08 7.58 -18.49
C ALA A 234 -0.18 6.08 -18.81
N ALA A 235 -1.39 5.50 -18.71
CA ALA A 235 -1.59 4.06 -18.93
C ALA A 235 -1.30 3.60 -20.37
N LYS A 236 -1.35 4.50 -21.36
CA LYS A 236 -1.02 4.20 -22.76
C LYS A 236 0.49 4.12 -23.01
N GLU A 237 1.29 4.79 -22.19
CA GLU A 237 2.76 4.81 -22.33
C GLU A 237 3.45 3.64 -21.61
N VAL A 238 2.74 3.01 -20.66
CA VAL A 238 3.28 1.93 -19.83
C VAL A 238 3.43 0.64 -20.63
N LYS A 239 4.62 0.05 -20.56
CA LYS A 239 4.95 -1.27 -21.09
C LYS A 239 4.91 -2.32 -19.99
N GLU A 240 4.69 -3.57 -20.37
CA GLU A 240 4.49 -4.65 -19.39
C GLU A 240 5.77 -5.00 -18.60
N GLU A 241 6.93 -4.72 -19.21
CA GLU A 241 8.27 -4.89 -18.66
C GLU A 241 8.71 -3.75 -17.71
N ASP A 242 7.96 -2.64 -17.64
CA ASP A 242 8.32 -1.52 -16.79
C ASP A 242 8.16 -1.89 -15.30
N PHE A 243 7.11 -2.64 -14.97
CA PHE A 243 6.84 -3.05 -13.59
C PHE A 243 7.88 -4.05 -13.08
N LYS A 244 8.50 -3.71 -11.95
CA LYS A 244 9.45 -4.59 -11.25
C LYS A 244 9.18 -4.61 -9.76
N PHE A 245 9.44 -5.77 -9.15
CA PHE A 245 9.42 -5.90 -7.70
C PHE A 245 10.66 -5.23 -7.08
N LEU A 246 10.53 -4.81 -5.82
CA LEU A 246 11.63 -4.12 -5.12
C LEU A 246 12.81 -5.04 -4.80
N TYR A 247 12.54 -6.32 -4.59
CA TYR A 247 13.51 -7.33 -4.21
C TYR A 247 13.12 -8.71 -4.75
N ASP A 248 14.10 -9.59 -4.95
CA ASP A 248 13.88 -10.99 -5.31
C ASP A 248 13.46 -11.82 -4.07
N LEU A 249 12.60 -12.82 -4.26
CA LEU A 249 12.12 -13.66 -3.15
C LEU A 249 13.20 -14.58 -2.58
N ASN A 250 14.21 -14.94 -3.39
CA ASN A 250 15.33 -15.80 -3.02
C ASN A 250 16.38 -15.10 -2.16
N LEU A 251 16.29 -13.76 -2.01
CA LEU A 251 17.15 -13.05 -1.09
C LEU A 251 16.89 -13.49 0.36
N PRO A 252 17.94 -13.51 1.21
CA PRO A 252 17.79 -13.69 2.66
C PRO A 252 16.73 -12.75 3.23
N ILE A 253 16.00 -13.20 4.27
CA ILE A 253 14.92 -12.42 4.91
C ILE A 253 15.40 -11.02 5.32
N LYS A 254 16.60 -10.92 5.89
CA LYS A 254 17.22 -9.65 6.29
C LYS A 254 17.44 -8.70 5.12
N ASP A 255 17.81 -9.23 3.97
CA ASP A 255 18.12 -8.43 2.78
C ASP A 255 16.83 -7.91 2.14
N LYS A 256 15.74 -8.69 2.19
CA LYS A 256 14.40 -8.23 1.80
C LYS A 256 13.88 -7.13 2.72
N ILE A 257 14.05 -7.28 4.04
CA ILE A 257 13.73 -6.22 5.02
C ILE A 257 14.57 -4.98 4.74
N SER A 258 15.88 -5.15 4.53
CA SER A 258 16.82 -4.06 4.23
C SER A 258 16.44 -3.33 2.95
N ALA A 259 16.03 -4.05 1.90
CA ALA A 259 15.57 -3.46 0.65
C ALA A 259 14.38 -2.51 0.88
N VAL A 260 13.36 -2.92 1.63
CA VAL A 260 12.23 -2.04 1.98
C VAL A 260 12.69 -0.84 2.81
N CYS A 261 13.45 -1.08 3.89
CA CYS A 261 13.89 -0.02 4.80
C CYS A 261 14.74 1.06 4.11
N THR A 262 15.74 0.64 3.33
CA THR A 262 16.65 1.56 2.65
C THR A 262 15.98 2.19 1.42
N SER A 263 15.29 1.39 0.62
CA SER A 263 14.77 1.85 -0.68
C SER A 263 13.40 2.49 -0.62
N ILE A 264 12.58 2.26 0.40
CA ILE A 264 11.27 2.92 0.53
C ILE A 264 11.32 3.96 1.64
N TYR A 265 11.82 3.58 2.81
CA TYR A 265 11.82 4.45 3.99
C TYR A 265 13.00 5.41 4.06
N ARG A 266 14.08 5.17 3.29
CA ARG A 266 15.37 5.89 3.38
C ARG A 266 16.01 5.76 4.77
N ALA A 267 15.86 4.60 5.40
CA ALA A 267 16.56 4.25 6.64
C ALA A 267 18.07 4.15 6.37
N GLY A 268 18.88 4.59 7.34
CA GLY A 268 20.35 4.47 7.28
C GLY A 268 20.85 3.10 7.72
N SER A 269 20.11 2.42 8.60
CA SER A 269 20.46 1.10 9.10
C SER A 269 19.23 0.30 9.53
N VAL A 270 19.39 -1.02 9.61
CA VAL A 270 18.40 -1.94 10.16
C VAL A 270 19.07 -2.78 11.25
N SER A 271 18.48 -2.79 12.45
CA SER A 271 18.92 -3.63 13.56
C SER A 271 17.86 -4.64 13.95
N TYR A 272 18.28 -5.69 14.65
CA TYR A 272 17.43 -6.83 14.99
C TYR A 272 17.60 -7.16 16.46
N THR A 273 16.50 -7.42 17.15
CA THR A 273 16.55 -8.01 18.49
C THR A 273 17.02 -9.47 18.42
N PRO A 274 17.51 -10.05 19.53
CA PRO A 274 17.82 -11.49 19.59
C PRO A 274 16.63 -12.37 19.18
N LEU A 275 15.41 -11.99 19.59
CA LEU A 275 14.17 -12.68 19.20
C LEU A 275 13.96 -12.65 17.68
N ALA A 276 14.09 -11.48 17.05
CA ALA A 276 13.94 -11.36 15.60
C ALA A 276 15.00 -12.19 14.85
N LEU A 277 16.24 -12.22 15.32
CA LEU A 277 17.30 -13.05 14.73
C LEU A 277 16.98 -14.55 14.83
N GLN A 278 16.51 -15.01 15.99
CA GLN A 278 16.09 -16.39 16.19
C GLN A 278 14.94 -16.77 15.24
N GLN A 279 13.91 -15.92 15.16
CA GLN A 279 12.75 -16.14 14.29
C GLN A 279 13.12 -16.14 12.80
N ILE A 280 14.01 -15.23 12.37
CA ILE A 280 14.52 -15.21 11.00
C ILE A 280 15.24 -16.52 10.67
N SER A 281 16.08 -17.01 11.58
CA SER A 281 16.78 -18.29 11.39
C SER A 281 15.78 -19.44 11.26
N GLN A 282 14.82 -19.53 12.20
CA GLN A 282 13.77 -20.54 12.21
C GLN A 282 12.96 -20.54 10.91
N TYR A 283 12.45 -19.39 10.47
CA TYR A 283 11.63 -19.31 9.27
C TYR A 283 12.41 -19.57 7.98
N SER A 284 13.71 -19.27 7.97
CA SER A 284 14.58 -19.66 6.86
C SER A 284 14.69 -21.18 6.77
N SER A 285 14.91 -21.87 7.91
CA SER A 285 15.00 -23.35 7.95
C SER A 285 13.66 -24.05 7.74
N SER A 286 12.54 -23.43 8.14
CA SER A 286 11.19 -23.99 7.99
C SER A 286 10.55 -23.75 6.60
N GLY A 287 11.34 -23.35 5.60
CA GLY A 287 10.87 -23.17 4.22
C GLY A 287 10.07 -21.89 3.95
N PHE A 288 9.99 -20.96 4.91
CA PHE A 288 9.35 -19.65 4.73
C PHE A 288 10.34 -18.57 4.26
N GLY A 289 11.59 -18.96 4.01
CA GLY A 289 12.65 -18.07 3.54
C GLY A 289 12.27 -17.32 2.25
N ALA A 290 11.46 -17.90 1.36
CA ALA A 290 11.03 -17.30 0.10
C ALA A 290 9.81 -16.38 0.22
N PHE A 291 9.22 -16.21 1.41
CA PHE A 291 8.06 -15.34 1.57
C PHE A 291 8.42 -13.85 1.42
N PRO A 292 7.55 -13.02 0.82
CA PRO A 292 7.70 -11.57 0.84
C PRO A 292 7.52 -11.00 2.25
N ILE A 293 7.93 -9.74 2.42
CA ILE A 293 7.95 -9.03 3.70
C ILE A 293 6.78 -8.05 3.78
N CYS A 294 6.05 -8.08 4.89
CA CYS A 294 4.95 -7.19 5.24
C CYS A 294 5.37 -6.32 6.44
N MET A 295 6.01 -5.18 6.19
CA MET A 295 6.49 -4.31 7.26
C MET A 295 5.34 -3.76 8.12
N ALA A 296 5.38 -4.03 9.43
CA ALA A 296 4.45 -3.48 10.40
C ALA A 296 5.10 -2.32 11.19
N LYS A 297 4.75 -1.08 10.82
CA LYS A 297 5.19 0.16 11.47
C LYS A 297 4.07 1.19 11.54
N THR A 298 4.31 2.33 12.19
CA THR A 298 3.38 3.46 12.15
C THR A 298 3.19 3.96 10.72
N GLN A 299 1.98 4.36 10.37
CA GLN A 299 1.63 4.96 9.08
C GLN A 299 1.89 6.47 9.00
N TYR A 300 2.29 7.10 10.10
CA TYR A 300 2.35 8.56 10.21
C TYR A 300 3.71 9.18 9.84
N SER A 301 4.70 8.35 9.51
CA SER A 301 6.06 8.74 9.14
C SER A 301 6.67 7.66 8.27
N PHE A 302 7.68 7.98 7.46
CA PHE A 302 8.56 6.97 6.86
C PHE A 302 9.38 6.23 7.92
N SER A 303 9.65 6.85 9.07
CA SER A 303 10.40 6.24 10.16
C SER A 303 9.53 5.41 11.11
N CYS A 304 10.12 4.88 12.18
CA CYS A 304 9.37 4.23 13.27
C CYS A 304 8.82 5.23 14.31
N ASP A 305 9.10 6.52 14.18
CA ASP A 305 8.59 7.60 15.03
C ASP A 305 7.41 8.32 14.35
N PRO A 306 6.18 8.23 14.88
CA PRO A 306 5.00 8.85 14.27
C PRO A 306 5.05 10.39 14.23
N SER A 307 5.90 11.01 15.04
CA SER A 307 6.06 12.47 15.10
C SER A 307 6.99 13.03 14.02
N ALA A 308 7.85 12.20 13.43
CA ALA A 308 8.79 12.61 12.39
C ALA A 308 8.07 12.85 11.04
N LYS A 309 7.68 14.11 10.80
CA LYS A 309 6.96 14.56 9.59
C LYS A 309 7.88 14.83 8.39
N GLY A 310 7.29 15.17 7.26
CA GLY A 310 8.01 15.36 5.99
C GLY A 310 8.58 14.04 5.46
N ALA A 311 9.88 14.06 5.16
CA ALA A 311 10.63 12.95 4.58
C ALA A 311 11.91 12.66 5.39
N PRO A 312 11.81 12.16 6.64
CA PRO A 312 12.99 11.90 7.47
C PRO A 312 13.89 10.83 6.82
N GLY A 313 15.21 10.92 6.94
CA GLY A 313 16.15 9.96 6.36
C GLY A 313 17.28 9.60 7.32
N GLY A 314 18.01 8.52 7.04
CA GLY A 314 19.20 8.12 7.82
C GLY A 314 18.90 7.56 9.21
N PHE A 315 17.63 7.36 9.56
CA PHE A 315 17.23 6.77 10.85
C PHE A 315 17.46 5.25 10.88
N GLU A 316 17.51 4.70 12.09
CA GLU A 316 17.58 3.26 12.33
C GLU A 316 16.16 2.64 12.34
N VAL A 317 15.98 1.52 11.65
CA VAL A 317 14.79 0.66 11.82
C VAL A 317 15.16 -0.53 12.69
N LYS A 318 14.60 -0.59 13.91
CA LYS A 318 14.78 -1.72 14.82
C LYS A 318 13.66 -2.75 14.69
N VAL A 319 13.97 -3.91 14.10
CA VAL A 319 13.06 -5.05 13.96
C VAL A 319 12.99 -5.80 15.29
N ARG A 320 11.81 -5.79 15.92
CA ARG A 320 11.59 -6.37 17.26
C ARG A 320 11.22 -7.85 17.24
N GLU A 321 10.49 -8.25 16.22
CA GLU A 321 9.90 -9.58 16.06
C GLU A 321 9.63 -9.81 14.57
N VAL A 322 9.63 -11.06 14.12
CA VAL A 322 9.12 -11.50 12.82
C VAL A 322 8.08 -12.59 13.04
N ARG A 323 6.97 -12.56 12.31
CA ARG A 323 5.94 -13.61 12.35
C ARG A 323 5.61 -14.14 10.97
N ALA A 324 5.47 -15.46 10.86
CA ALA A 324 5.00 -16.08 9.64
C ALA A 324 3.47 -16.05 9.55
N CYS A 325 2.94 -15.44 8.49
CA CYS A 325 1.54 -15.55 8.12
C CYS A 325 1.39 -16.61 7.02
N ALA A 326 1.68 -17.87 7.36
CA ALA A 326 1.89 -18.96 6.38
C ALA A 326 0.74 -19.16 5.38
N GLY A 327 -0.52 -19.10 5.84
CA GLY A 327 -1.65 -19.18 4.92
C GLY A 327 -1.76 -17.99 3.96
N ALA A 328 -1.39 -16.79 4.41
CA ALA A 328 -1.35 -15.61 3.55
C ALA A 328 -0.11 -15.61 2.62
N GLY A 329 0.98 -16.26 3.05
CA GLY A 329 2.22 -16.40 2.29
C GLY A 329 3.13 -15.17 2.38
N PHE A 330 3.29 -14.59 3.57
CA PHE A 330 4.26 -13.52 3.84
C PHE A 330 4.81 -13.59 5.27
N LEU A 331 5.95 -12.93 5.52
CA LEU A 331 6.49 -12.65 6.85
C LEU A 331 6.15 -11.22 7.27
N ARG A 332 5.74 -11.01 8.51
CA ARG A 332 5.40 -9.71 9.09
C ARG A 332 6.40 -9.29 10.14
#